data_AF-A0A432RYN7-F1
#
_entry.id   AF-A0A432RYN7-F1
#
_cell.length_a   1.000
_cell.length_b   1.000
_cell.length_c   1.000
_cell.angle_alpha   90.00
_cell.angle_beta   90.00
_cell.angle_gamma   90.00
#
_symmetry.space_group_name_H-M   'P 1'
#
loop_
_entity.id
_entity.type
_entity.pdbx_description
1 polymer ?
#
loop_
_entity_poly.entity_id
_entity_poly.type
_entity_poly.pdbx_seq_one_letter_code
_entity_poly.pdbx_strand_id
1 'polypeptide(L)'
;MKKIEIEEKYYGVLVMVLIDEEGNVYDIWYTEGSKHGKEAFEERYKKSYWFRQLVDKYEVIGDKAYKGLEGVKISREKGKKRKRQIVETCIGGIKGFYYSRWRKGITLLAYLYGFALGFSLFRNFFSPYFSP
;
A
#
# COMPACT_ATOMS: atom_id res chain seq x y z
N MET A 1 -11.13 -30.74 33.62
CA MET A 1 -11.92 -30.23 32.47
C MET A 1 -11.03 -29.28 31.68
N LYS A 2 -10.75 -29.56 30.40
CA LYS A 2 -9.80 -28.77 29.58
C LYS A 2 -10.55 -27.57 28.99
N LYS A 3 -10.18 -26.36 29.40
CA LYS A 3 -10.70 -25.12 28.81
C LYS A 3 -9.94 -24.86 27.51
N ILE A 4 -10.66 -24.60 26.43
CA ILE A 4 -10.11 -24.20 25.13
C ILE A 4 -10.60 -22.78 24.89
N GLU A 5 -9.68 -21.87 24.55
CA GLU A 5 -10.01 -20.48 24.25
C GLU A 5 -10.31 -20.30 22.76
N ILE A 6 -11.33 -19.49 22.46
CA ILE A 6 -11.59 -19.00 21.11
C ILE A 6 -10.84 -17.68 20.96
N GLU A 7 -9.85 -17.67 20.08
CA GLU A 7 -9.12 -16.46 19.72
C GLU A 7 -9.71 -15.90 18.41
N GLU A 8 -10.43 -14.78 18.50
CA GLU A 8 -10.87 -14.04 17.31
C GLU A 8 -9.82 -12.99 16.93
N LYS A 9 -9.00 -13.28 15.91
CA LYS A 9 -8.03 -12.32 15.37
C LYS A 9 -8.71 -11.36 14.38
N TYR A 10 -9.00 -10.14 14.83
CA TYR A 10 -9.31 -9.02 13.95
C TYR A 10 -7.98 -8.52 13.36
N TYR A 11 -7.84 -8.54 12.03
CA TYR A 11 -6.56 -8.23 11.38
C TYR A 11 -6.25 -6.72 11.50
N GLY A 12 -5.50 -6.34 12.53
CA GLY A 12 -4.68 -5.12 12.48
C GLY A 12 -3.61 -5.32 11.40
N VAL A 13 -3.78 -4.68 10.25
CA VAL A 13 -2.90 -4.88 9.08
C VAL A 13 -2.09 -3.63 8.78
N LEU A 14 -0.89 -3.82 8.27
CA LEU A 14 -0.17 -2.77 7.55
C LEU A 14 -0.49 -2.94 6.07
N VAL A 15 -1.20 -1.98 5.49
CA VAL A 15 -1.43 -1.93 4.04
C VAL A 15 -0.32 -1.14 3.37
N MET A 16 0.24 -1.70 2.32
CA MET A 16 1.33 -1.16 1.53
C MET A 16 0.83 -0.95 0.10
N VAL A 17 1.23 0.16 -0.51
CA VAL A 17 0.83 0.52 -1.87
C VAL A 17 2.04 1.03 -2.64
N LEU A 18 2.18 0.57 -3.88
CA LEU A 18 3.11 1.11 -4.86
C LEU A 18 2.32 1.91 -5.89
N ILE A 19 2.57 3.22 -5.94
CA ILE A 19 1.77 4.17 -6.70
C ILE A 19 2.69 5.21 -7.34
N ASP A 20 2.36 5.65 -8.56
CA ASP A 20 3.10 6.71 -9.24
C ASP A 20 2.55 8.12 -8.96
N GLU A 21 3.09 9.11 -9.68
CA GLU A 21 2.76 10.53 -9.52
C GLU A 21 1.40 10.92 -10.12
N GLU A 22 0.84 10.09 -10.98
CA GLU A 22 -0.47 10.28 -11.61
C GLU A 22 -1.56 9.65 -10.75
N GLY A 23 -1.17 8.71 -9.89
CA GLY A 23 -2.07 7.97 -9.00
C GLY A 23 -2.39 6.57 -9.50
N ASN A 24 -1.63 6.05 -10.46
CA ASN A 24 -1.74 4.66 -10.91
C ASN A 24 -1.14 3.75 -9.85
N VAL A 25 -1.94 2.82 -9.35
CA VAL A 25 -1.49 1.81 -8.38
C VAL A 25 -0.96 0.58 -9.12
N TYR A 26 0.33 0.29 -8.94
CA TYR A 26 1.03 -0.83 -9.60
C TYR A 26 1.00 -2.13 -8.77
N ASP A 27 1.00 -1.99 -7.45
CA ASP A 27 0.81 -3.11 -6.53
C ASP A 27 0.18 -2.61 -5.22
N ILE A 28 -0.65 -3.45 -4.61
CA ILE A 28 -1.20 -3.24 -3.28
C ILE A 28 -1.17 -4.56 -2.53
N TRP A 29 -0.67 -4.54 -1.30
CA TRP A 29 -0.60 -5.72 -0.46
C TRP A 29 -0.75 -5.34 1.01
N TYR A 30 -0.95 -6.33 1.86
CA TYR A 30 -1.02 -6.12 3.29
C TYR A 30 -0.18 -7.16 4.03
N THR A 31 0.23 -6.81 5.24
CA THR A 31 0.87 -7.70 6.20
C THR A 31 0.35 -7.40 7.61
N GLU A 32 0.89 -8.03 8.64
CA GLU A 32 0.53 -7.74 10.03
C GLU A 32 0.90 -6.30 10.41
N GLY A 33 0.00 -5.59 11.10
CA GLY A 33 0.17 -4.19 11.46
C GLY A 33 1.31 -3.91 12.44
N SER A 34 1.80 -4.95 13.13
CA SER A 34 2.99 -4.90 13.99
C SER A 34 4.31 -4.85 13.22
N LYS A 35 4.32 -5.23 11.93
CA LYS A 35 5.55 -5.22 11.13
C LYS A 35 5.96 -3.82 10.71
N HIS A 36 7.26 -3.61 10.60
CA HIS A 36 7.80 -2.38 10.04
C HIS A 36 7.69 -2.38 8.52
N GLY A 37 7.47 -1.20 7.92
CA GLY A 37 7.33 -1.05 6.47
C GLY A 37 8.51 -1.61 5.66
N LYS A 38 9.74 -1.54 6.18
CA LYS A 38 10.90 -2.18 5.54
C LYS A 38 10.77 -3.69 5.45
N GLU A 39 10.44 -4.33 6.57
CA GLU A 39 10.28 -5.78 6.65
C GLU A 39 9.17 -6.25 5.71
N ALA A 40 8.05 -5.51 5.70
CA ALA A 40 6.93 -5.75 4.79
C ALA A 40 7.33 -5.64 3.31
N PHE A 41 8.22 -4.70 2.97
CA PHE A 41 8.75 -4.51 1.62
C PHE A 41 9.67 -5.67 1.21
N GLU A 42 10.66 -6.02 2.04
CA GLU A 42 11.60 -7.12 1.76
C GLU A 42 10.88 -8.46 1.64
N GLU A 43 9.91 -8.71 2.50
CA GLU A 43 9.09 -9.93 2.44
C GLU A 43 8.32 -10.00 1.13
N ARG A 44 7.72 -8.87 0.69
CA ARG A 44 7.03 -8.80 -0.60
C ARG A 44 7.99 -9.02 -1.77
N TYR A 45 9.17 -8.43 -1.73
CA TYR A 45 10.22 -8.64 -2.74
C TYR A 45 10.66 -10.10 -2.83
N LYS A 46 10.83 -10.78 -1.70
CA LYS A 46 11.18 -12.22 -1.69
C LYS A 46 10.06 -13.10 -2.25
N LYS A 47 8.79 -12.79 -1.95
CA LYS A 47 7.65 -13.66 -2.27
C LYS A 47 6.99 -13.40 -3.62
N SER A 48 6.99 -12.16 -4.12
CA SER A 48 6.21 -11.78 -5.31
C SER A 48 7.12 -11.53 -6.51
N TYR A 49 7.02 -12.39 -7.52
CA TYR A 49 7.73 -12.20 -8.81
C TYR A 49 7.33 -10.88 -9.47
N TRP A 50 6.03 -10.57 -9.49
CA TRP A 50 5.51 -9.30 -10.02
C TRP A 50 6.14 -8.09 -9.32
N PHE A 51 6.20 -8.12 -7.98
CA PHE A 51 6.76 -7.00 -7.23
C PHE A 51 8.25 -6.82 -7.49
N ARG A 52 9.02 -7.91 -7.60
CA ARG A 52 10.43 -7.84 -8.01
C ARG A 52 10.57 -7.16 -9.35
N GLN A 53 9.81 -7.60 -10.36
CA GLN A 53 9.83 -6.98 -11.68
C GLN A 53 9.53 -5.48 -11.63
N LEU A 54 8.59 -5.06 -10.79
CA LEU A 54 8.29 -3.64 -10.61
C LEU A 54 9.47 -2.87 -9.98
N VAL A 55 10.04 -3.39 -8.90
CA VAL A 55 11.17 -2.74 -8.21
C VAL A 55 12.43 -2.72 -9.08
N ASP A 56 12.65 -3.76 -9.89
CA ASP A 56 13.80 -3.87 -10.77
C ASP A 56 13.65 -2.99 -12.03
N LYS A 57 12.41 -2.77 -12.50
CA LYS A 57 12.10 -1.99 -13.71
C LYS A 57 11.91 -0.49 -13.44
N TYR A 58 11.41 -0.12 -12.27
CA TYR A 58 11.05 1.25 -11.93
C TYR A 58 11.87 1.79 -10.76
N GLU A 59 12.14 3.08 -10.76
CA GLU A 59 12.78 3.74 -9.62
C GLU A 59 11.77 3.90 -8.47
N VAL A 60 11.85 3.01 -7.47
CA VAL A 60 10.99 3.10 -6.28
C VAL A 60 11.54 4.13 -5.31
N ILE A 61 10.68 5.07 -4.91
CA ILE A 61 11.04 6.15 -4.00
C ILE A 61 10.39 5.92 -2.64
N GLY A 62 11.21 5.84 -1.59
CA GLY A 62 10.77 5.65 -0.21
C GLY A 62 11.09 6.85 0.69
N ASP A 63 10.38 6.93 1.81
CA ASP A 63 10.72 7.85 2.90
C ASP A 63 12.01 7.45 3.62
N LYS A 64 12.54 8.33 4.48
CA LYS A 64 13.75 8.06 5.28
C LYS A 64 13.71 6.72 6.03
N ALA A 65 12.52 6.30 6.44
CA ALA A 65 12.28 5.03 7.10
C ALA A 65 12.65 3.80 6.24
N TYR A 66 12.85 3.95 4.92
CA TYR A 66 13.23 2.88 3.98
C TYR A 66 14.74 2.89 3.63
N LYS A 67 15.55 3.72 4.30
CA LYS A 67 16.99 3.86 4.00
C LYS A 67 17.73 2.53 4.10
N GLY A 68 18.48 2.16 3.06
CA GLY A 68 19.29 0.95 3.01
C GLY A 68 18.58 -0.26 2.40
N LEU A 69 17.35 -0.11 1.91
CA LEU A 69 16.70 -1.14 1.11
C LEU A 69 17.21 -1.11 -0.33
N GLU A 70 17.52 -2.28 -0.86
CA GLU A 70 17.85 -2.48 -2.26
C GLU A 70 16.64 -2.13 -3.14
N GLY A 71 16.88 -1.45 -4.27
CA GLY A 71 15.83 -0.98 -5.18
C GLY A 71 15.04 0.24 -4.70
N VAL A 72 15.33 0.82 -3.52
CA VAL A 72 14.61 2.00 -3.00
C VAL A 72 15.53 3.22 -2.89
N LYS A 73 15.22 4.29 -3.64
CA LYS A 73 15.86 5.61 -3.48
C LYS A 73 15.13 6.44 -2.43
N ILE A 74 15.91 7.13 -1.59
CA ILE A 74 15.34 7.99 -0.54
C ILE A 74 15.12 9.40 -1.08
N SER A 75 13.86 9.85 -1.09
CA SER A 75 13.55 11.23 -1.47
C SER A 75 14.04 12.20 -0.38
N ARG A 76 14.98 13.08 -0.74
CA ARG A 76 15.45 14.18 0.13
C ARG A 76 14.69 15.49 -0.13
N GLU A 77 13.93 15.58 -1.21
CA GLU A 77 13.22 16.79 -1.62
C GLU A 77 11.90 16.95 -0.87
N LYS A 78 11.79 18.05 -0.10
CA LYS A 78 10.54 18.47 0.55
C LYS A 78 9.46 18.95 -0.44
N GLY A 79 9.81 19.16 -1.72
CA GLY A 79 9.00 19.90 -2.70
C GLY A 79 7.91 19.11 -3.46
N LYS A 80 7.80 17.79 -3.30
CA LYS A 80 6.83 16.97 -4.07
C LYS A 80 5.44 16.95 -3.42
N LYS A 81 4.85 18.13 -3.19
CA LYS A 81 3.55 18.35 -2.51
C LYS A 81 2.41 17.55 -3.16
N ARG A 82 2.34 17.55 -4.49
CA ARG A 82 1.33 16.79 -5.27
C ARG A 82 1.43 15.28 -5.03
N LYS A 83 2.65 14.72 -5.00
CA LYS A 83 2.86 13.28 -4.76
C LYS A 83 2.39 12.87 -3.37
N ARG A 84 2.73 13.67 -2.36
CA ARG A 84 2.30 13.42 -0.97
C ARG A 84 0.79 13.46 -0.85
N GLN A 85 0.13 14.43 -1.48
CA GLN A 85 -1.34 14.51 -1.46
C GLN A 85 -2.01 13.29 -2.11
N ILE A 86 -1.47 12.76 -3.21
CA ILE A 86 -2.01 11.56 -3.87
C ILE A 86 -1.85 10.34 -2.97
N VAL A 87 -0.65 10.14 -2.42
CA VAL A 87 -0.36 9.04 -1.48
C VAL A 87 -1.21 9.17 -0.21
N GLU A 88 -1.35 10.36 0.36
CA GLU A 88 -2.19 10.64 1.53
C GLU A 88 -3.67 10.39 1.26
N THR A 89 -4.17 10.75 0.08
CA THR A 89 -5.56 10.48 -0.33
C THR A 89 -5.79 8.98 -0.47
N CYS A 90 -4.87 8.27 -1.13
CA CYS A 90 -4.91 6.82 -1.26
C CYS A 90 -4.91 6.15 0.13
N ILE A 91 -3.99 6.52 1.01
CA ILE A 91 -3.90 6.00 2.38
C ILE A 91 -5.16 6.37 3.19
N GLY A 92 -5.71 7.57 3.01
CA GLY A 92 -6.95 8.02 3.65
C GLY A 92 -8.15 7.15 3.27
N GLY A 93 -8.29 6.80 1.99
CA GLY A 93 -9.31 5.85 1.54
C GLY A 93 -9.09 4.46 2.15
N ILE A 94 -7.84 4.01 2.21
CA ILE A 94 -7.48 2.71 2.80
C ILE A 94 -7.76 2.68 4.31
N LYS A 95 -7.60 3.80 5.04
CA LYS A 95 -7.92 3.89 6.47
C LYS A 95 -9.36 3.50 6.79
N GLY A 96 -10.30 3.72 5.87
CA GLY A 96 -11.67 3.23 6.01
C GLY A 96 -11.75 1.71 6.20
N PHE A 97 -10.83 0.95 5.59
CA PHE A 97 -10.80 -0.52 5.70
C PHE A 97 -10.27 -1.02 7.05
N TYR A 98 -9.58 -0.19 7.84
CA TYR A 98 -9.09 -0.59 9.17
C TYR A 98 -10.24 -0.78 10.16
N TYR A 99 -11.37 -0.07 9.98
CA TYR A 99 -12.51 -0.13 10.89
C TYR A 99 -13.51 -1.25 10.58
N SER A 100 -13.40 -1.87 9.41
CA SER A 100 -14.40 -2.81 8.90
C SER A 100 -14.34 -4.23 9.47
N ARG A 101 -13.45 -4.49 10.45
CA ARG A 101 -13.39 -5.76 11.22
C ARG A 101 -13.46 -7.03 10.35
N TRP A 102 -12.82 -7.00 9.19
CA TRP A 102 -12.94 -8.08 8.18
C TRP A 102 -12.44 -9.42 8.71
N ARG A 103 -13.20 -10.47 8.41
CA ARG A 103 -12.98 -11.82 8.95
C ARG A 103 -12.01 -12.67 8.13
N LYS A 104 -11.84 -12.39 6.82
CA LYS A 104 -11.02 -13.20 5.90
C LYS A 104 -10.06 -12.33 5.10
N GLY A 105 -8.78 -12.71 5.09
CA GLY A 105 -7.73 -11.99 4.37
C GLY A 105 -7.96 -11.91 2.85
N ILE A 106 -8.49 -12.96 2.23
CA ILE A 106 -8.82 -12.96 0.79
C ILE A 106 -9.88 -11.90 0.44
N THR A 107 -10.84 -11.67 1.33
CA THR A 107 -11.87 -10.63 1.16
C THR A 107 -11.22 -9.25 1.21
N LEU A 108 -10.37 -8.99 2.21
CA LEU A 108 -9.61 -7.74 2.30
C LEU A 108 -8.78 -7.51 1.04
N LEU A 109 -8.10 -8.53 0.53
CA LEU A 109 -7.30 -8.43 -0.69
C LEU A 109 -8.15 -8.04 -1.91
N ALA A 110 -9.30 -8.68 -2.10
CA ALA A 110 -10.21 -8.36 -3.21
C ALA A 110 -10.70 -6.90 -3.15
N TYR A 111 -11.02 -6.39 -1.96
CA TYR A 111 -11.40 -4.99 -1.77
C TYR A 111 -10.23 -4.03 -2.03
N LEU A 112 -9.02 -4.36 -1.59
CA LEU A 112 -7.84 -3.54 -1.83
C LEU A 112 -7.53 -3.44 -3.33
N TYR A 113 -7.63 -4.55 -4.08
CA TYR A 113 -7.49 -4.51 -5.54
C TYR A 113 -8.63 -3.72 -6.22
N GLY A 114 -9.88 -3.91 -5.77
CA GLY A 114 -11.00 -3.10 -6.26
C GLY A 114 -10.81 -1.60 -5.99
N PHE A 115 -10.31 -1.25 -4.81
CA PHE A 115 -9.95 0.12 -4.46
C PHE A 115 -8.81 0.65 -5.34
N ALA A 116 -7.74 -0.13 -5.56
CA ALA A 116 -6.61 0.28 -6.38
C ALA A 116 -7.02 0.55 -7.84
N LEU A 117 -7.83 -0.34 -8.42
CA LEU A 117 -8.39 -0.17 -9.77
C LEU A 117 -9.30 1.05 -9.84
N GLY A 118 -10.23 1.18 -8.89
CA GLY A 118 -11.12 2.33 -8.81
C GLY A 118 -10.35 3.65 -8.64
N PHE A 119 -9.41 3.71 -7.70
CA PHE A 119 -8.60 4.90 -7.43
C PHE A 119 -7.83 5.35 -8.68
N SER A 120 -7.18 4.41 -9.37
CA SER A 120 -6.45 4.69 -10.61
C SER A 120 -7.39 5.19 -11.71
N LEU A 121 -8.53 4.51 -11.92
CA LEU A 121 -9.54 4.91 -12.91
C LEU A 121 -10.13 6.30 -12.62
N PHE A 122 -10.60 6.54 -11.40
CA PHE A 122 -11.21 7.81 -11.01
C PHE A 122 -10.22 8.96 -11.15
N ARG A 123 -8.94 8.80 -10.76
CA ARG A 123 -7.97 9.86 -10.94
C ARG A 123 -7.66 10.11 -12.41
N ASN A 124 -7.47 9.08 -13.22
CA ASN A 124 -7.12 9.28 -14.63
C ASN A 124 -8.30 9.83 -15.46
N PHE A 125 -9.52 9.40 -15.18
CA PHE A 125 -10.72 9.90 -15.89
C PHE A 125 -11.13 11.30 -15.46
N PHE A 126 -10.99 11.66 -14.18
CA PHE A 126 -11.45 12.95 -13.65
C PHE A 126 -10.32 13.98 -13.46
N SER A 127 -9.04 13.61 -13.63
CA SER A 127 -7.93 14.57 -13.57
C SER A 127 -7.98 15.68 -14.65
N PRO A 128 -8.53 15.52 -15.87
CA PRO A 128 -8.68 16.65 -16.78
C PRO A 128 -9.81 17.62 -16.38
N TYR A 129 -10.70 17.23 -15.45
CA TYR A 129 -11.86 18.04 -15.03
C TYR A 129 -11.67 18.74 -13.68
N PHE A 130 -10.55 18.51 -12.99
CA PHE A 130 -10.20 19.11 -11.69
C PHE A 130 -8.82 19.78 -11.72
N SER A 131 -8.45 20.37 -12.84
CA SER A 131 -7.42 21.41 -12.87
C SER A 131 -8.09 22.77 -12.65
N PRO A 132 -7.72 23.54 -11.60
CA PRO A 132 -8.14 24.94 -11.50
C PRO A 132 -7.58 25.77 -12.66
#